data_AF-A0A7V4BS56-F1
#
_entry.id   AF-A0A7V4BS56-F1
#
_cell.length_a   1.000
_cell.length_b   1.000
_cell.length_c   1.000
_cell.angle_alpha   90.00
_cell.angle_beta   90.00
_cell.angle_gamma   90.00
#
_symmetry.space_group_name_H-M   'P 1'
#
loop_
_entity.id
_entity.type
_entity.pdbx_description
1 polymer ?
#
loop_
_entity_poly.entity_id
_entity_poly.type
_entity_poly.pdbx_seq_one_letter_code
_entity_poly.pdbx_strand_id
1 'polypeptide(L)'
;MKRQIYIQTLRTIRKMILTPLTAWDEVLADPPHSSGWHLKHFVLPVVVLIIAAHLLGYLVLAITVGNYSVAYVAVKAIATFFDTFFTFYLTVLIVTEWTRKLNWPIDYQHIFLLNSYSLSAFWVGKMLSGLLANYPTLGSFFVFLGITGIYPFIVGAEKLNLAEPRRLNRIITMNTGVFVLLYLFIR
;
A
#
# COMPACT_ATOMS: atom_id res chain seq x y z
N MET A 1 7.64 -18.43 -15.17
CA MET A 1 7.67 -18.13 -13.72
C MET A 1 7.55 -16.65 -13.39
N LYS A 2 8.50 -15.75 -13.76
CA LYS A 2 8.44 -14.31 -13.37
C LYS A 2 7.17 -13.57 -13.84
N ARG A 3 6.72 -13.75 -15.09
CA ARG A 3 5.49 -13.12 -15.62
C ARG A 3 4.21 -13.53 -14.86
N GLN A 4 4.11 -14.78 -14.44
CA GLN A 4 2.95 -15.28 -13.70
C GLN A 4 2.83 -14.63 -12.32
N ILE A 5 3.95 -14.34 -11.66
CA ILE A 5 3.95 -13.64 -10.36
C ILE A 5 3.29 -12.26 -10.51
N TYR A 6 3.73 -11.44 -11.47
CA TYR A 6 3.13 -10.10 -11.66
C TYR A 6 1.65 -10.14 -12.03
N ILE A 7 1.23 -11.09 -12.88
CA ILE A 7 -0.19 -11.27 -13.22
C ILE A 7 -1.00 -11.63 -11.97
N GLN A 8 -0.48 -12.55 -11.15
CA GLN A 8 -1.14 -12.93 -9.91
C GLN A 8 -1.20 -11.76 -8.93
N THR A 9 -0.09 -11.02 -8.75
CA THR A 9 -0.04 -9.80 -7.94
C THR A 9 -1.12 -8.80 -8.33
N LEU A 10 -1.25 -8.48 -9.62
CA LEU A 10 -2.27 -7.55 -10.12
C LEU A 10 -3.70 -8.07 -9.92
N ARG A 11 -3.91 -9.39 -10.11
CA ARG A 11 -5.21 -10.02 -9.85
C ARG A 11 -5.58 -9.94 -8.37
N THR A 12 -4.64 -10.21 -7.48
CA THR A 12 -4.82 -10.09 -6.04
C THR A 12 -5.12 -8.65 -5.62
N ILE A 13 -4.35 -7.67 -6.10
CA ILE A 13 -4.62 -6.23 -5.86
C ILE A 13 -6.04 -5.88 -6.30
N ARG A 14 -6.43 -6.28 -7.51
CA ARG A 14 -7.77 -6.02 -8.04
C ARG A 14 -8.86 -6.60 -7.14
N LYS A 15 -8.72 -7.86 -6.71
CA LYS A 15 -9.67 -8.51 -5.81
C LYS A 15 -9.69 -7.84 -4.44
N MET A 16 -8.54 -7.47 -3.88
CA MET A 16 -8.46 -6.76 -2.60
C MET A 16 -9.19 -5.42 -2.63
N ILE A 17 -9.13 -4.70 -3.77
CA ILE A 17 -9.83 -3.42 -3.91
C ILE A 17 -11.33 -3.61 -4.16
N LEU A 18 -11.71 -4.52 -5.07
CA LEU A 18 -13.09 -4.65 -5.54
C LEU A 18 -13.95 -5.58 -4.68
N THR A 19 -13.38 -6.65 -4.13
CA THR A 19 -14.07 -7.72 -3.41
C THR A 19 -13.22 -8.22 -2.22
N PRO A 20 -12.92 -7.37 -1.22
CA PRO A 20 -12.00 -7.71 -0.14
C PRO A 20 -12.43 -8.90 0.72
N LEU A 21 -13.74 -9.14 0.91
CA LEU A 21 -14.25 -10.28 1.66
C LEU A 21 -13.75 -11.60 1.05
N THR A 22 -14.03 -11.83 -0.23
CA THR A 22 -13.61 -13.05 -0.93
C THR A 22 -12.10 -13.09 -1.16
N ALA A 23 -11.47 -11.92 -1.36
CA ALA A 23 -10.01 -11.85 -1.52
C ALA A 23 -9.28 -12.32 -0.26
N TRP A 24 -9.78 -11.94 0.92
CA TRP A 24 -9.21 -12.42 2.19
C TRP A 24 -9.46 -13.90 2.43
N ASP A 25 -10.63 -14.43 2.02
CA ASP A 25 -10.88 -15.87 2.08
C ASP A 25 -9.87 -16.65 1.25
N GLU A 26 -9.52 -16.16 0.05
CA GLU A 26 -8.48 -16.77 -0.78
C GLU A 26 -7.08 -16.68 -0.13
N VAL A 27 -6.73 -15.53 0.45
CA VAL A 27 -5.42 -15.33 1.10
C VAL A 27 -5.25 -16.24 2.33
N LEU A 28 -6.32 -16.49 3.07
CA LEU A 28 -6.30 -17.34 4.26
C LEU A 28 -6.47 -18.84 3.94
N ALA A 29 -7.02 -19.17 2.77
CA ALA A 29 -7.10 -20.54 2.28
C ALA A 29 -5.76 -21.06 1.75
N ASP A 30 -4.88 -20.17 1.29
CA ASP A 30 -3.50 -20.52 0.94
C ASP A 30 -2.74 -21.00 2.19
N PRO A 31 -1.81 -21.97 2.04
CA PRO A 31 -1.04 -22.48 3.17
C PRO A 31 -0.34 -21.33 3.92
N PRO A 32 -0.24 -21.40 5.27
CA PRO A 32 0.37 -20.33 6.04
C PRO A 32 1.79 -20.07 5.56
N HIS A 33 1.99 -18.87 5.05
CA HIS A 33 3.25 -18.41 4.47
C HIS A 33 3.94 -17.45 5.42
N SER A 34 5.27 -17.49 5.45
CA SER A 34 6.05 -16.57 6.27
C SER A 34 5.99 -15.15 5.71
N SER A 35 6.24 -14.14 6.55
CA SER A 35 6.39 -12.74 6.11
C SER A 35 7.40 -12.58 4.97
N GLY A 36 8.51 -13.34 5.00
CA GLY A 36 9.51 -13.37 3.94
C GLY A 36 8.96 -13.88 2.59
N TRP A 37 8.00 -14.81 2.61
CA TRP A 37 7.32 -15.27 1.40
C TRP A 37 6.44 -14.16 0.81
N HIS A 38 5.62 -13.49 1.62
CA HIS A 38 4.77 -12.37 1.16
C HIS A 38 5.59 -11.19 0.67
N LEU A 39 6.72 -10.90 1.33
CA LEU A 39 7.68 -9.90 0.88
C LEU A 39 8.16 -10.23 -0.54
N LYS A 40 8.58 -11.47 -0.78
CA LYS A 40 9.17 -11.88 -2.07
C LYS A 40 8.15 -12.05 -3.20
N HIS A 41 6.96 -12.55 -2.91
CA HIS A 41 5.97 -12.94 -3.92
C HIS A 41 4.83 -11.93 -4.11
N PHE A 42 4.68 -10.97 -3.21
CA PHE A 42 3.68 -9.92 -3.33
C PHE A 42 4.30 -8.52 -3.22
N VAL A 43 4.88 -8.16 -2.07
CA VAL A 43 5.32 -6.77 -1.82
C VAL A 43 6.41 -6.33 -2.81
N LEU A 44 7.50 -7.10 -2.98
CA LEU A 44 8.58 -6.75 -3.91
C LEU A 44 8.11 -6.64 -5.37
N PRO A 45 7.32 -7.60 -5.92
CA PRO A 45 6.70 -7.43 -7.23
C PRO A 45 5.90 -6.14 -7.38
N VAL A 46 5.10 -5.77 -6.37
CA VAL A 46 4.36 -4.49 -6.37
C VAL A 46 5.30 -3.29 -6.40
N VAL A 47 6.34 -3.29 -5.57
CA VAL A 47 7.34 -2.22 -5.55
C VAL A 47 8.04 -2.08 -6.90
N VAL A 48 8.39 -3.18 -7.56
CA VAL A 48 8.97 -3.16 -8.91
C VAL A 48 8.00 -2.55 -9.93
N LEU A 49 6.71 -2.87 -9.85
CA LEU A 49 5.69 -2.26 -10.73
C LEU A 49 5.55 -0.76 -10.48
N ILE A 50 5.60 -0.31 -9.22
CA ILE A 50 5.58 1.12 -8.86
C ILE A 50 6.80 1.84 -9.45
N ILE A 51 7.99 1.26 -9.30
CA ILE A 51 9.23 1.84 -9.86
C ILE A 51 9.15 1.92 -11.37
N ALA A 52 8.71 0.84 -12.04
CA ALA A 52 8.55 0.81 -13.48
C ALA A 52 7.56 1.88 -13.96
N ALA A 53 6.43 2.04 -13.27
CA ALA A 53 5.45 3.08 -13.56
C ALA A 53 6.04 4.49 -13.45
N HIS A 54 6.83 4.77 -12.41
CA HIS A 54 7.49 6.06 -12.23
C HIS A 54 8.58 6.29 -13.28
N LEU A 55 9.43 5.30 -13.56
CA LEU A 55 10.44 5.40 -14.61
C LEU A 55 9.80 5.75 -15.95
N LEU A 56 8.72 5.07 -16.32
CA LEU A 56 8.00 5.33 -17.56
C LEU A 56 7.38 6.73 -17.57
N GLY A 57 6.66 7.12 -16.53
CA GLY A 57 6.02 8.44 -16.50
C GLY A 57 7.00 9.60 -16.47
N TYR A 58 8.09 9.50 -15.71
CA TYR A 58 9.13 10.54 -15.68
C TYR A 58 9.99 10.56 -16.95
N LEU A 59 10.17 9.43 -17.63
CA LEU A 59 10.82 9.40 -18.95
C LEU A 59 9.95 10.11 -19.99
N VAL A 60 8.63 9.85 -19.99
CA VAL A 60 7.68 10.58 -20.84
C VAL A 60 7.72 12.08 -20.51
N LEU A 61 7.71 12.46 -19.23
CA LEU A 61 7.85 13.85 -18.79
C LEU A 61 9.11 14.52 -19.37
N ALA A 62 10.24 13.84 -19.25
CA ALA A 62 11.54 14.32 -19.74
C ALA A 62 11.51 14.56 -21.27
N ILE A 63 10.89 13.66 -22.03
CA ILE A 63 10.74 13.78 -23.48
C ILE A 63 9.77 14.91 -23.85
N THR A 64 8.62 15.00 -23.18
CA THR A 64 7.55 15.94 -23.57
C THR A 64 7.77 17.37 -23.10
N VAL A 65 8.41 17.56 -21.95
CA VAL A 65 8.63 18.90 -21.35
C VAL A 65 10.08 19.37 -21.53
N GLY A 66 11.02 18.47 -21.88
CA GLY A 66 12.41 18.81 -22.20
C GLY A 66 13.28 19.27 -21.02
N ASN A 67 12.72 19.34 -19.81
CA ASN A 67 13.35 19.99 -18.66
C ASN A 67 14.08 19.03 -17.69
N TYR A 68 14.06 17.72 -17.94
CA TYR A 68 14.62 16.73 -17.01
C TYR A 68 15.60 15.80 -17.70
N SER A 69 16.76 15.60 -17.07
CA SER A 69 17.76 14.65 -17.55
C SER A 69 17.38 13.20 -17.21
N VAL A 70 17.94 12.23 -17.92
CA VAL A 70 17.79 10.80 -17.59
C VAL A 70 18.30 10.50 -16.17
N ALA A 71 19.32 11.23 -15.71
CA ALA A 71 19.81 11.12 -14.33
C ALA A 71 18.73 11.52 -13.30
N TYR A 72 17.93 12.56 -13.58
CA TYR A 72 16.80 12.94 -12.72
C TYR A 72 15.75 11.83 -12.63
N VAL A 73 15.42 11.19 -13.76
CA VAL A 73 14.47 10.07 -13.81
C VAL A 73 14.95 8.90 -12.94
N ALA A 74 16.24 8.56 -13.01
CA ALA A 74 16.83 7.51 -12.17
C ALA A 74 16.79 7.85 -10.67
N VAL A 75 17.16 9.08 -10.30
CA VAL A 75 17.09 9.55 -8.90
C VAL A 75 15.65 9.50 -8.37
N LYS A 76 14.66 9.93 -9.17
CA LYS A 76 13.25 9.85 -8.79
C LYS A 76 12.77 8.42 -8.57
N ALA A 77 13.19 7.48 -9.41
CA ALA A 77 12.86 6.07 -9.26
C ALA A 77 13.46 5.46 -7.98
N ILE A 78 14.73 5.78 -7.67
CA ILE A 78 15.39 5.36 -6.42
C ILE A 78 14.68 5.95 -5.20
N ALA A 79 14.40 7.26 -5.22
CA ALA A 79 13.66 7.92 -4.14
C ALA A 79 12.28 7.28 -3.94
N THR A 80 11.59 6.92 -5.02
CA THR A 80 10.28 6.25 -4.97
C THR A 80 10.39 4.86 -4.34
N PHE A 81 11.44 4.09 -4.62
CA PHE A 81 11.68 2.80 -3.97
C PHE A 81 11.79 2.96 -2.45
N PHE A 82 12.64 3.88 -1.99
CA PHE A 82 12.82 4.13 -0.56
C PHE A 82 11.54 4.65 0.10
N ASP A 83 10.85 5.60 -0.51
CA ASP A 83 9.56 6.12 -0.01
C ASP A 83 8.51 5.01 0.14
N THR A 84 8.35 4.17 -0.89
CA THR A 84 7.40 3.06 -0.94
C THR A 84 7.73 2.01 0.13
N PHE A 85 9.00 1.59 0.19
CA PHE A 85 9.45 0.56 1.12
C PHE A 85 9.43 1.03 2.58
N PHE A 86 9.88 2.27 2.82
CA PHE A 86 9.88 2.87 4.15
C PHE A 86 8.45 3.09 4.65
N THR A 87 7.53 3.56 3.80
CA THR A 87 6.11 3.69 4.14
C THR A 87 5.50 2.35 4.55
N PHE A 88 5.76 1.28 3.78
CA PHE A 88 5.32 -0.06 4.13
C PHE A 88 5.83 -0.51 5.49
N TYR A 89 7.15 -0.44 5.69
CA TYR A 89 7.81 -0.89 6.91
C TYR A 89 7.37 -0.08 8.14
N LEU A 90 7.30 1.24 8.01
CA LEU A 90 6.83 2.13 9.08
C LEU A 90 5.38 1.82 9.45
N THR A 91 4.53 1.51 8.47
CA THR A 91 3.15 1.11 8.74
C THR A 91 3.10 -0.21 9.53
N VAL A 92 3.93 -1.21 9.20
CA VAL A 92 4.03 -2.46 10.00
C VAL A 92 4.42 -2.14 11.45
N LEU A 93 5.43 -1.28 11.65
CA LEU A 93 5.89 -0.90 12.98
C LEU A 93 4.82 -0.17 13.79
N ILE A 94 4.14 0.80 13.17
CA ILE A 94 3.06 1.55 13.83
C ILE A 94 1.93 0.60 14.24
N VAL A 95 1.50 -0.29 13.34
CA VAL A 95 0.44 -1.26 13.64
C VAL A 95 0.89 -2.21 14.75
N THR A 96 2.13 -2.66 14.76
CA THR A 96 2.70 -3.52 15.82
C THR A 96 2.74 -2.81 17.17
N GLU A 97 3.13 -1.55 17.19
CA GLU A 97 3.15 -0.79 18.44
C GLU A 97 1.74 -0.52 18.96
N TRP A 98 0.77 -0.28 18.06
CA TRP A 98 -0.64 -0.12 18.43
C TRP A 98 -1.24 -1.41 18.95
N THR A 99 -1.03 -2.54 18.28
CA THR A 99 -1.56 -3.85 18.71
C THR A 99 -0.98 -4.23 20.07
N ARG A 100 0.31 -3.95 20.30
CA ARG A 100 0.97 -4.11 21.61
C ARG A 100 0.32 -3.25 22.69
N LYS A 101 0.13 -1.95 22.44
CA LYS A 101 -0.53 -1.03 23.40
C LYS A 101 -1.97 -1.40 23.70
N LEU A 102 -2.67 -2.02 22.74
CA LEU A 102 -4.07 -2.43 22.87
C LEU A 102 -4.22 -3.87 23.40
N ASN A 103 -3.11 -4.57 23.70
CA ASN A 103 -3.07 -5.98 24.12
C ASN A 103 -3.84 -6.91 23.17
N TRP A 104 -3.70 -6.70 21.85
CA TRP A 104 -4.32 -7.59 20.87
C TRP A 104 -3.46 -8.85 20.67
N PRO A 105 -4.06 -10.05 20.62
CA PRO A 105 -3.34 -11.31 20.52
C PRO A 105 -2.90 -11.61 19.08
N ILE A 106 -2.12 -10.72 18.48
CA ILE A 106 -1.63 -10.85 17.10
C ILE A 106 -0.12 -10.97 17.05
N ASP A 107 0.37 -11.94 16.28
CA ASP A 107 1.78 -12.04 16.00
C ASP A 107 2.22 -11.08 14.87
N TYR A 108 3.52 -10.90 14.74
CA TYR A 108 4.09 -10.05 13.70
C TYR A 108 3.79 -10.55 12.28
N GLN A 109 3.62 -11.86 12.08
CA GLN A 109 3.36 -12.43 10.75
C GLN A 109 1.99 -12.02 10.22
N HIS A 110 0.97 -12.08 11.07
CA HIS A 110 -0.39 -11.63 10.75
C HIS A 110 -0.45 -10.11 10.55
N ILE A 111 0.31 -9.31 11.31
CA ILE A 111 0.42 -7.86 11.05
C ILE A 111 1.03 -7.59 9.68
N PHE A 112 2.13 -8.28 9.37
CA PHE A 112 2.81 -8.14 8.08
C PHE A 112 1.89 -8.54 6.92
N LEU A 113 1.17 -9.65 7.07
CA LEU A 113 0.16 -10.13 6.13
C LEU A 113 -0.92 -9.04 5.93
N LEU A 114 -1.56 -8.61 7.01
CA LEU A 114 -2.59 -7.58 7.01
C LEU A 114 -2.13 -6.35 6.23
N ASN A 115 -0.98 -5.81 6.58
CA ASN A 115 -0.47 -4.60 5.95
C ASN A 115 -0.13 -4.80 4.45
N SER A 116 0.42 -5.96 4.10
CA SER A 116 0.80 -6.27 2.70
C SER A 116 -0.38 -6.11 1.76
N TYR A 117 -1.51 -6.75 2.10
CA TYR A 117 -2.68 -6.80 1.22
C TYR A 117 -3.58 -5.56 1.35
N SER A 118 -3.71 -4.99 2.55
CA SER A 118 -4.58 -3.84 2.77
C SER A 118 -4.10 -2.56 2.08
N LEU A 119 -2.79 -2.44 1.83
CA LEU A 119 -2.23 -1.31 1.07
C LEU A 119 -2.42 -1.40 -0.45
N SER A 120 -3.15 -2.41 -0.96
CA SER A 120 -3.39 -2.60 -2.40
C SER A 120 -3.88 -1.33 -3.12
N ALA A 121 -4.83 -0.60 -2.54
CA ALA A 121 -5.34 0.64 -3.12
C ALA A 121 -4.27 1.75 -3.17
N PHE A 122 -3.48 1.89 -2.10
CA PHE A 122 -2.36 2.83 -2.05
C PHE A 122 -1.29 2.50 -3.10
N TRP A 123 -0.99 1.22 -3.31
CA TRP A 123 -0.06 0.78 -4.34
C TRP A 123 -0.51 1.14 -5.74
N VAL A 124 -1.80 0.94 -6.05
CA VAL A 124 -2.39 1.38 -7.32
C VAL A 124 -2.33 2.89 -7.46
N GLY A 125 -2.67 3.63 -6.40
CA GLY A 125 -2.56 5.08 -6.37
C GLY A 125 -1.16 5.59 -6.71
N LYS A 126 -0.14 4.99 -6.08
CA LYS A 126 1.29 5.29 -6.37
C LYS A 126 1.67 4.91 -7.81
N MET A 127 1.24 3.76 -8.32
CA MET A 127 1.50 3.40 -9.72
C MET A 127 0.91 4.45 -10.69
N LEU A 128 -0.34 4.84 -10.47
CA LEU A 128 -1.02 5.84 -11.31
C LEU A 128 -0.38 7.22 -11.20
N SER A 129 0.02 7.65 -9.99
CA SER A 129 0.75 8.92 -9.81
C SER A 129 2.09 8.92 -10.54
N GLY A 130 2.76 7.76 -10.59
CA GLY A 130 4.00 7.59 -11.34
C GLY A 130 3.81 7.69 -12.84
N LEU A 131 2.82 6.97 -13.40
CA LEU A 131 2.49 7.01 -14.83
C LEU A 131 2.08 8.41 -15.29
N LEU A 132 1.43 9.16 -14.41
CA LEU A 132 0.92 10.50 -14.69
C LEU A 132 1.76 11.58 -13.99
N ALA A 133 3.08 11.39 -13.95
CA ALA A 133 4.02 12.32 -13.32
C ALA A 133 3.89 13.77 -13.83
N ASN A 134 3.37 13.98 -15.05
CA ASN A 134 3.11 15.30 -15.63
C ASN A 134 1.94 16.05 -14.97
N TYR A 135 1.11 15.37 -14.18
CA TYR A 135 -0.11 15.90 -13.57
C TYR A 135 -0.06 15.78 -12.04
N PRO A 136 0.69 16.64 -11.33
CA PRO A 136 0.93 16.51 -9.89
C PRO A 136 -0.35 16.53 -9.03
N THR A 137 -1.34 17.34 -9.41
CA THR A 137 -2.64 17.39 -8.72
C THR A 137 -3.40 16.08 -8.84
N LEU A 138 -3.40 15.50 -10.05
CA LEU A 138 -4.05 14.21 -10.31
C LEU A 138 -3.31 13.06 -9.63
N GLY A 139 -1.97 13.10 -9.60
CA GLY A 139 -1.16 12.15 -8.85
C GLY A 139 -1.47 12.17 -7.35
N SER A 140 -1.65 13.36 -6.77
CA SER A 140 -2.04 13.52 -5.36
C SER A 140 -3.43 12.95 -5.08
N PHE A 141 -4.37 13.15 -6.01
CA PHE A 141 -5.71 12.54 -5.93
C PHE A 141 -5.66 11.01 -5.94
N PHE A 142 -4.84 10.38 -6.80
CA PHE A 142 -4.71 8.92 -6.82
C PHE A 142 -4.10 8.35 -5.54
N VAL A 143 -3.11 9.03 -4.96
CA VAL A 143 -2.56 8.62 -3.66
C VAL A 143 -3.60 8.77 -2.55
N PHE A 144 -4.41 9.82 -2.59
CA PHE A 144 -5.53 10.00 -1.66
C PHE A 144 -6.56 8.88 -1.74
N LEU A 145 -6.88 8.37 -2.94
CA LEU A 145 -7.74 7.19 -3.11
C LEU A 145 -7.19 5.94 -2.41
N GLY A 146 -5.90 5.91 -2.06
CA GLY A 146 -5.30 4.89 -1.19
C GLY A 146 -5.99 4.74 0.17
N ILE A 147 -6.72 5.76 0.64
CA ILE A 147 -7.55 5.69 1.86
C ILE A 147 -8.60 4.58 1.80
N THR A 148 -9.02 4.19 0.59
CA THR A 148 -9.94 3.04 0.40
C THR A 148 -9.35 1.72 0.89
N GLY A 149 -8.03 1.63 1.08
CA GLY A 149 -7.33 0.51 1.73
C GLY A 149 -7.74 0.26 3.19
N ILE A 150 -8.41 1.23 3.84
CA ILE A 150 -9.00 1.06 5.18
C ILE A 150 -10.02 -0.08 5.19
N TYR A 151 -10.86 -0.21 4.16
CA TYR A 151 -11.89 -1.25 4.16
C TYR A 151 -11.31 -2.67 4.07
N PRO A 152 -10.39 -2.98 3.13
CA PRO A 152 -9.64 -4.23 3.13
C PRO A 152 -8.87 -4.49 4.44
N PHE A 153 -8.39 -3.45 5.12
CA PHE A 153 -7.77 -3.58 6.44
C PHE A 153 -8.76 -4.05 7.51
N ILE A 154 -9.95 -3.44 7.60
CA ILE A 154 -10.96 -3.83 8.58
C ILE A 154 -11.40 -5.28 8.35
N VAL A 155 -11.67 -5.65 7.09
CA VAL A 155 -12.09 -7.01 6.73
C VAL A 155 -11.01 -8.04 7.08
N GLY A 156 -9.75 -7.75 6.75
CA GLY A 156 -8.63 -8.64 7.08
C GLY A 156 -8.45 -8.79 8.58
N ALA A 157 -8.55 -7.69 9.32
CA ALA A 157 -8.42 -7.69 10.76
C ALA A 157 -9.54 -8.47 11.47
N GLU A 158 -10.76 -8.42 10.93
CA GLU A 158 -11.89 -9.23 11.41
C GLU A 158 -11.63 -10.72 11.15
N LYS A 159 -11.26 -11.10 9.92
CA LYS A 159 -11.00 -12.51 9.57
C LYS A 159 -9.80 -13.12 10.29
N LEU A 160 -8.84 -12.28 10.69
CA LEU A 160 -7.71 -12.67 11.53
C LEU A 160 -8.04 -12.65 13.04
N ASN A 161 -9.30 -12.40 13.43
CA ASN A 161 -9.78 -12.31 14.81
C ASN A 161 -8.99 -11.29 15.68
N LEU A 162 -8.57 -10.17 15.10
CA LEU A 162 -7.71 -9.19 15.77
C LEU A 162 -8.47 -8.28 16.72
N ALA A 163 -9.61 -7.80 16.26
CA ALA A 163 -10.47 -6.88 16.99
C ALA A 163 -11.84 -6.81 16.33
N GLU A 164 -12.86 -6.47 17.12
CA GLU A 164 -14.18 -6.20 16.58
C GLU A 164 -14.13 -5.03 15.57
N PRO A 165 -14.79 -5.15 14.41
CA PRO A 165 -14.82 -4.11 13.37
C PRO A 165 -15.20 -2.72 13.89
N ARG A 166 -16.10 -2.66 14.88
CA ARG A 166 -16.53 -1.39 15.52
C ARG A 166 -15.40 -0.69 16.25
N ARG A 167 -14.54 -1.44 16.95
CA ARG A 167 -13.40 -0.90 17.69
C ARG A 167 -12.32 -0.40 16.73
N LEU A 168 -12.05 -1.16 15.67
CA LEU A 168 -11.14 -0.77 14.58
C LEU A 168 -11.61 0.50 13.87
N ASN A 169 -12.89 0.56 13.46
CA ASN A 169 -13.47 1.73 12.83
C ASN A 169 -13.34 2.97 13.71
N ARG A 170 -13.65 2.85 15.00
CA ARG A 170 -13.52 3.97 15.94
C ARG A 170 -12.09 4.49 16.02
N ILE A 171 -11.09 3.59 16.12
CA ILE A 171 -9.68 3.96 16.17
C ILE A 171 -9.26 4.66 14.87
N ILE A 172 -9.63 4.10 13.71
CA ILE A 172 -9.28 4.66 12.40
C ILE A 172 -9.92 6.03 12.21
N THR A 173 -11.22 6.18 12.51
CA THR A 173 -11.93 7.46 12.42
C THR A 173 -11.35 8.51 13.36
N MET A 174 -11.00 8.15 14.60
CA MET A 174 -10.39 9.09 15.54
C MET A 174 -9.02 9.56 15.06
N ASN A 175 -8.17 8.65 14.56
CA ASN A 175 -6.85 9.02 14.04
C ASN A 175 -6.93 9.88 12.77
N THR A 176 -7.79 9.50 11.81
CA THR A 176 -8.02 10.31 10.61
C THR A 176 -8.56 11.69 10.98
N GLY A 177 -9.49 11.78 11.96
CA GLY A 177 -9.99 13.04 12.48
C GLY A 177 -8.89 13.91 13.08
N VAL A 178 -7.99 13.34 13.88
CA VAL A 178 -6.82 14.05 14.44
C VAL A 178 -5.88 14.55 13.33
N PHE A 179 -5.58 13.74 12.31
CA PHE A 179 -4.74 14.18 11.20
C PHE A 179 -5.37 15.31 10.38
N VAL A 180 -6.68 15.24 10.13
CA VAL A 180 -7.41 16.32 9.45
C VAL A 180 -7.40 17.59 10.29
N LEU A 181 -7.63 17.50 11.60
CA LEU A 181 -7.57 18.65 12.50
C LEU A 181 -6.16 19.25 12.54
N LEU A 182 -5.12 18.43 12.71
CA LEU A 182 -3.72 18.89 12.67
C LEU A 182 -3.39 19.60 11.35
N TYR A 183 -3.83 19.06 10.21
CA TYR A 183 -3.64 19.69 8.92
C TYR A 183 -4.35 21.06 8.81
N LEU A 184 -5.54 21.20 9.39
CA LEU A 184 -6.30 22.44 9.39
C LEU A 184 -5.76 23.50 10.38
N PHE A 185 -5.12 23.09 11.48
CA PHE A 185 -4.60 23.99 12.52
C PHE A 185 -3.10 24.34 12.36
N ILE A 186 -2.35 23.56 11.57
CA ILE A 186 -0.94 23.84 11.24
C ILE A 186 -0.81 24.75 10.00
N ARG A 187 -1.91 24.95 9.25
CA ARG A 187 -2.05 26.02 8.25
C ARG A 187 -2.64 27.27 8.88
#